data_AF-A0A934SY81-F1
#
_entry.id   AF-A0A934SY81-F1
#
_cell.length_a   1.000
_cell.length_b   1.000
_cell.length_c   1.000
_cell.angle_alpha   90.00
_cell.angle_beta   90.00
_cell.angle_gamma   90.00
#
_symmetry.space_group_name_H-M   'P 1'
#
loop_
_entity.id
_entity.type
_entity.pdbx_description
1 polymer ?
#
loop_
_entity_poly.entity_id
_entity_poly.type
_entity_poly.pdbx_seq_one_letter_code
_entity_poly.pdbx_strand_id
1 'polypeptide(L)'
;MLYNAVLKARQLALVSLILAVRMICDFYNWLFNVQTVSVINIDGNGFNEYEYTAVPSVKPNVYRVAFRHWINGRTVSNWSETMDTREWLATRSRLMDQGARSA
;
A
#
# COMPACT_ATOMS: atom_id res chain seq x y z
N MET A 1 -13.80 9.60 -36.72
CA MET A 1 -12.89 8.46 -36.44
C MET A 1 -11.62 8.87 -35.69
N LEU A 2 -10.97 10.00 -36.04
CA LEU A 2 -9.73 10.47 -35.38
C LEU A 2 -9.86 10.68 -33.86
N TYR A 3 -10.97 11.26 -33.39
CA TYR A 3 -11.24 11.49 -31.97
C TYR A 3 -11.21 10.20 -31.12
N ASN A 4 -11.86 9.14 -31.59
CA ASN A 4 -11.89 7.85 -30.90
C ASN A 4 -10.52 7.17 -30.90
N ALA A 5 -9.71 7.37 -31.94
CA ALA A 5 -8.35 6.84 -32.00
C ALA A 5 -7.42 7.57 -31.00
N VAL A 6 -7.52 8.90 -30.92
CA VAL A 6 -6.76 9.72 -29.96
C VAL A 6 -7.15 9.39 -28.51
N LEU A 7 -8.45 9.21 -28.23
CA LEU A 7 -8.93 8.85 -26.90
C LEU A 7 -8.41 7.47 -26.46
N LYS A 8 -8.44 6.47 -27.35
CA LYS A 8 -7.89 5.13 -27.08
C LYS A 8 -6.39 5.15 -26.86
N ALA A 9 -5.64 5.90 -27.68
CA ALA A 9 -4.20 6.05 -27.51
C ALA A 9 -3.85 6.70 -26.15
N ARG A 10 -4.61 7.71 -25.73
CA ARG A 10 -4.46 8.35 -24.43
C ARG A 10 -4.75 7.40 -23.27
N GLN A 11 -5.80 6.59 -23.37
CA GLN A 11 -6.11 5.56 -22.36
C GLN A 11 -5.00 4.51 -22.26
N LEU A 12 -4.51 3.99 -23.38
CA LEU A 12 -3.39 3.04 -23.41
C LEU A 12 -2.13 3.64 -22.78
N ALA A 13 -1.80 4.89 -23.10
CA ALA A 13 -0.65 5.57 -22.51
C ALA A 13 -0.78 5.73 -20.98
N LEU A 14 -1.97 6.09 -20.48
CA LEU A 14 -2.24 6.18 -19.05
C LEU A 14 -2.12 4.82 -18.35
N VAL A 15 -2.69 3.76 -18.94
CA VAL A 15 -2.58 2.40 -18.39
C VAL A 15 -1.13 1.93 -18.36
N SER A 16 -0.37 2.16 -19.43
CA SER A 16 1.06 1.83 -19.48
C SER A 16 1.88 2.61 -18.45
N LEU A 17 1.57 3.89 -18.23
CA LEU A 17 2.21 4.70 -17.19
C LEU A 17 1.92 4.14 -15.79
N ILE A 18 0.66 3.80 -15.50
CA ILE A 18 0.26 3.20 -14.22
C ILE A 18 0.99 1.87 -13.99
N LEU A 19 1.08 1.03 -15.02
CA LEU A 19 1.83 -0.23 -14.98
C LEU A 19 3.31 0.00 -14.71
N ALA A 20 3.95 0.95 -15.41
CA ALA A 20 5.36 1.27 -15.20
C ALA A 20 5.63 1.77 -13.77
N VAL A 21 4.77 2.65 -13.25
CA VAL A 21 4.87 3.12 -11.85
C VAL A 21 4.74 1.96 -10.88
N ARG A 22 3.79 1.04 -11.09
CA ARG A 22 3.63 -0.17 -10.27
C ARG A 22 4.88 -1.04 -10.28
N MET A 23 5.44 -1.33 -11.44
CA MET A 23 6.67 -2.13 -11.56
C MET A 23 7.85 -1.48 -10.84
N ILE A 24 7.99 -0.16 -10.91
CA ILE A 24 9.02 0.58 -10.18
C ILE A 24 8.81 0.45 -8.67
N CYS A 25 7.57 0.62 -8.19
CA CYS A 25 7.24 0.44 -6.78
C CYS A 25 7.50 -1.00 -6.31
N ASP A 26 7.11 -2.00 -7.09
CA ASP A 26 7.35 -3.42 -6.78
C ASP A 26 8.85 -3.74 -6.74
N PHE A 27 9.63 -3.15 -7.65
CA PHE A 27 11.09 -3.26 -7.64
C PHE A 27 11.71 -2.62 -6.40
N TYR A 28 11.27 -1.42 -6.01
CA TYR A 28 11.72 -0.78 -4.77
C TYR A 28 11.35 -1.61 -3.54
N ASN A 29 10.15 -2.17 -3.53
CA ASN A 29 9.69 -3.03 -2.46
C ASN A 29 10.53 -4.30 -2.36
N TRP A 30 10.89 -4.90 -3.50
CA TRP A 30 11.81 -6.03 -3.53
C TRP A 30 13.23 -5.65 -3.08
N LEU A 31 13.80 -4.58 -3.65
CA LEU A 31 15.18 -4.14 -3.42
C LEU A 31 15.42 -3.80 -1.95
N PHE A 32 14.46 -3.13 -1.33
CA PHE A 32 14.54 -2.72 0.07
C PHE A 32 13.84 -3.69 1.02
N ASN A 33 13.34 -4.84 0.55
CA ASN A 33 12.56 -5.78 1.36
C ASN A 33 11.43 -5.09 2.15
N VAL A 34 10.75 -4.15 1.47
CA VAL A 34 9.60 -3.42 1.99
C VAL A 34 8.44 -4.39 2.11
N GLN A 35 7.81 -4.39 3.28
CA GLN A 35 6.68 -5.24 3.58
C GLN A 35 5.44 -4.37 3.74
N THR A 36 4.49 -4.52 2.83
CA THR A 36 3.21 -3.83 2.90
C THR A 36 2.11 -4.81 3.29
N VAL A 37 1.25 -4.42 4.23
CA VAL A 37 0.04 -5.12 4.61
C VAL A 37 -1.11 -4.14 4.56
N SER A 38 -2.17 -4.50 3.84
CA SER A 38 -3.41 -3.75 3.79
C SER A 38 -4.56 -4.55 4.37
N VAL A 39 -5.46 -3.86 5.07
CA VAL A 39 -6.72 -4.38 5.59
C VAL A 39 -7.84 -3.52 5.07
N ILE A 40 -8.81 -4.15 4.42
CA ILE A 40 -9.98 -3.49 3.88
C ILE A 40 -11.17 -3.82 4.76
N ASN A 41 -11.94 -2.80 5.13
CA ASN A 41 -13.19 -2.95 5.88
C ASN A 41 -14.28 -2.09 5.24
N ILE A 42 -15.50 -2.62 5.18
CA ILE A 42 -16.67 -1.89 4.67
C ILE A 42 -17.62 -1.67 5.84
N ASP A 43 -17.85 -0.41 6.19
CA ASP A 43 -18.76 -0.01 7.26
C ASP A 43 -19.81 1.01 6.78
N GLY A 44 -20.63 1.52 7.70
CA GLY A 44 -21.67 2.50 7.39
C GLY A 44 -21.16 3.84 6.84
N ASN A 45 -19.86 4.14 6.99
CA ASN A 45 -19.20 5.32 6.43
C ASN A 45 -18.54 5.05 5.07
N GLY A 46 -18.49 3.78 4.64
CA GLY A 46 -18.08 3.35 3.31
C GLY A 46 -16.85 2.45 3.32
N PHE A 47 -16.03 2.58 2.28
CA PHE A 47 -14.85 1.75 2.08
C PHE A 47 -13.68 2.30 2.89
N ASN A 48 -13.26 1.57 3.92
CA ASN A 48 -12.11 1.88 4.75
C ASN A 48 -10.94 0.99 4.35
N GLU A 49 -9.79 1.60 4.07
CA GLU A 49 -8.56 0.90 3.74
C GLU A 49 -7.45 1.35 4.68
N TYR A 50 -6.86 0.39 5.38
CA TYR A 50 -5.74 0.60 6.30
C TYR A 50 -4.50 -0.06 5.71
N GLU A 51 -3.46 0.71 5.43
CA GLU A 51 -2.20 0.20 4.90
C GLU A 51 -1.05 0.49 5.87
N TYR A 52 -0.27 -0.54 6.13
CA TYR A 52 0.98 -0.48 6.87
C TYR A 52 2.12 -0.89 5.94
N THR A 53 3.09 0.00 5.75
CA THR A 53 4.27 -0.22 4.91
C THR A 53 5.53 -0.14 5.77
N ALA A 54 6.23 -1.25 5.94
CA ALA A 54 7.46 -1.33 6.70
C ALA A 54 8.68 -1.39 5.78
N VAL A 55 9.60 -0.45 5.97
CA VAL A 55 10.88 -0.39 5.27
C VAL A 55 12.00 -0.70 6.27
N PRO A 56 12.87 -1.68 6.02
CA PRO A 56 14.06 -1.92 6.84
C PRO A 56 14.91 -0.66 6.96
N SER A 57 15.32 -0.34 8.18
CA SER A 57 16.28 0.74 8.44
C SER A 57 17.71 0.28 8.14
N VAL A 58 18.61 1.24 7.93
CA VAL A 58 20.07 0.99 7.91
C VAL A 58 20.53 0.41 9.25
N LYS A 59 19.84 0.73 10.35
CA LYS A 59 20.09 0.13 11.66
C LYS A 59 19.56 -1.31 11.68
N PRO A 60 20.39 -2.30 12.05
CA PRO A 60 19.95 -3.70 12.13
C PRO A 60 18.76 -3.87 13.07
N ASN A 61 17.84 -4.76 12.69
CA ASN A 61 16.64 -5.13 13.46
C ASN A 61 15.64 -4.00 13.71
N VAL A 62 15.64 -2.97 12.86
CA VAL A 62 14.73 -1.83 12.96
C VAL A 62 14.02 -1.62 11.64
N TYR A 63 12.72 -1.37 11.70
CA TYR A 63 11.87 -1.00 10.58
C TYR A 63 11.32 0.40 10.77
N ARG A 64 11.22 1.17 9.68
CA ARG A 64 10.42 2.37 9.62
C ARG A 64 9.07 1.99 9.04
N VAL A 65 8.02 2.09 9.85
CA VAL A 65 6.66 1.67 9.48
C VAL A 65 5.82 2.91 9.23
N ALA A 66 5.26 3.02 8.03
CA ALA A 66 4.33 4.06 7.66
C ALA A 66 2.92 3.50 7.65
N PHE A 67 1.99 4.20 8.28
CA PHE A 67 0.57 3.90 8.27
C PHE A 67 -0.20 4.92 7.41
N ARG A 68 -1.18 4.42 6.67
CA ARG A 68 -2.15 5.22 5.94
C ARG A 68 -3.54 4.64 6.11
N HIS A 69 -4.52 5.51 6.33
CA HIS A 69 -5.94 5.17 6.35
C HIS A 69 -6.68 6.00 5.33
N TRP A 70 -7.40 5.33 4.43
CA TRP A 70 -8.30 5.94 3.47
C TRP A 70 -9.75 5.60 3.77
N ILE A 71 -10.62 6.59 3.57
CA ILE A 71 -12.07 6.41 3.54
C ILE A 71 -12.57 6.91 2.18
N ASN A 72 -13.21 6.03 1.41
CA ASN A 72 -13.74 6.33 0.08
C ASN A 72 -12.69 7.01 -0.84
N GLY A 73 -11.44 6.55 -0.79
CA GLY A 73 -10.32 7.06 -1.58
C GLY A 73 -9.69 8.38 -1.09
N ARG A 74 -10.13 8.92 0.05
CA ARG A 74 -9.51 10.10 0.68
C ARG A 74 -8.66 9.70 1.88
N THR A 75 -7.44 10.21 1.97
CA THR A 75 -6.57 9.99 3.14
C THR A 75 -7.15 10.70 4.36
N VAL A 76 -7.46 9.93 5.41
CA VAL A 76 -8.01 10.44 6.68
C VAL A 76 -6.95 10.48 7.77
N SER A 77 -6.03 9.51 7.78
CA SER A 77 -4.90 9.49 8.70
C SER A 77 -3.65 9.01 8.00
N ASN A 78 -2.52 9.59 8.37
CA ASN A 78 -1.21 9.08 8.06
C ASN A 78 -0.28 9.34 9.24
N TRP A 79 0.63 8.41 9.48
CA TRP A 79 1.72 8.60 10.43
C TRP A 79 2.84 7.62 10.11
N SER A 80 4.00 7.82 10.74
CA SER A 80 5.12 6.90 10.62
C SER A 80 5.82 6.74 11.96
N GLU A 81 6.20 5.52 12.28
CA GLU A 81 6.94 5.20 13.50
C GLU A 81 8.12 4.27 13.21
N THR A 82 8.97 4.12 14.21
CA THR A 82 10.09 3.17 14.16
C THR A 82 9.73 2.00 15.05
N MET A 83 9.78 0.79 14.49
CA MET A 83 9.51 -0.46 15.20
C MET A 83 10.77 -1.32 15.17
N ASP A 84 10.95 -2.15 16.19
CA ASP A 84 11.90 -3.26 16.08
C ASP A 84 11.32 -4.41 15.23
N THR A 85 12.16 -5.38 14.86
CA THR A 85 11.74 -6.54 14.06
C THR A 85 10.60 -7.33 14.72
N ARG A 86 10.59 -7.46 16.05
CA ARG A 86 9.58 -8.26 16.77
C ARG A 86 8.24 -7.54 16.79
N GLU A 87 8.24 -6.24 17.07
CA GLU A 87 7.09 -5.34 17.03
C GLU A 87 6.46 -5.33 15.64
N TRP A 88 7.27 -5.22 14.59
CA TRP A 88 6.78 -5.27 13.21
C TRP A 88 6.15 -6.64 12.89
N LEU A 89 6.84 -7.75 13.19
CA LEU A 89 6.32 -9.09 12.91
C LEU A 89 5.02 -9.38 13.68
N ALA A 90 4.92 -8.94 14.93
CA ALA A 90 3.69 -9.08 15.73
C ALA A 90 2.55 -8.25 15.14
N THR A 91 2.82 -6.99 14.76
CA THR A 91 1.84 -6.10 14.12
C THR A 91 1.35 -6.68 12.80
N ARG A 92 2.30 -7.13 11.95
CA ARG A 92 2.03 -7.77 10.66
C ARG A 92 1.13 -9.00 10.82
N SER A 93 1.45 -9.88 11.76
CA SER A 93 0.68 -11.11 12.00
C SER A 93 -0.75 -10.80 12.45
N ARG A 94 -0.91 -9.85 13.38
CA ARG A 94 -2.23 -9.39 13.83
C ARG A 94 -3.07 -8.82 12.69
N LEU A 95 -2.47 -8.02 11.80
CA LEU A 95 -3.17 -7.42 10.66
C LEU A 95 -3.57 -8.47 9.61
N MET A 96 -2.69 -9.44 9.34
CA MET A 96 -3.00 -10.58 8.47
C MET A 96 -4.17 -11.41 9.02
N ASP A 97 -4.19 -11.68 10.33
CA ASP A 97 -5.29 -12.41 10.98
C ASP A 97 -6.62 -11.63 10.91
N GLN A 98 -6.57 -10.30 11.05
CA GLN A 98 -7.75 -9.45 10.91
C GLN A 98 -8.27 -9.41 9.46
N GLY A 99 -7.37 -9.35 8.47
CA GLY A 99 -7.73 -9.45 7.07
C GLY A 99 -8.37 -10.80 6.74
N ALA A 100 -7.84 -11.90 7.28
CA ALA A 100 -8.38 -13.24 7.06
C ALA A 100 -9.76 -13.48 7.70
N ARG A 101 -10.11 -12.73 8.76
CA ARG A 101 -11.43 -12.80 9.41
C ARG A 101 -12.47 -11.88 8.78
N SER A 102 -12.03 -10.91 7.99
CA SER A 102 -12.90 -9.91 7.35
C SER A 102 -13.24 -10.27 5.89
N ALA A 103 -12.62 -11.35 5.36
CA ALA A 103 -12.86 -11.91 4.03
C ALA A 103 -13.81 -13.10 4.10
#